data_AF-A0A6U5LLD1-F1
#
_entry.id   AF-A0A6U5LLD1-F1
#
_cell.length_a   1.000
_cell.length_b   1.000
_cell.length_c   1.000
_cell.angle_alpha   90.00
_cell.angle_beta   90.00
_cell.angle_gamma   90.00
#
_symmetry.space_group_name_H-M   'P 1'
#
loop_
_entity.id
_entity.type
_entity.pdbx_description
1 polymer ?
#
loop_
_entity_poly.entity_id
_entity_poly.type
_entity_poly.pdbx_seq_one_letter_code
_entity_poly.pdbx_strand_id
1 'polypeptide(L)'
;MSPVHAVTQVHDLVVRIGRIHDRRCRIVAGLHVANARLERRRRLDEEGSMTTEEGGKKAENTMTPDRLVGDLMSMRDFLAIKEGGLTNTQQHKEHMDRLKSLNNWGVNHCLSSLKDLNMDMVRNMAPFYSVKFTSREMFYYEMFSFVVWKALKDYAVPVDVAQALQYRSCGDRLKIAYEKMLDHRLVLERIVEEKSQELVDCGEECVDLW
;
A
#
# COMPACT_ATOMS: atom_id res chain seq x y z
N MET A 1 -18.71 -19.21 20.03
CA MET A 1 -17.51 -19.25 19.16
C MET A 1 -16.38 -19.91 19.93
N SER A 2 -15.69 -20.89 19.36
CA SER A 2 -14.52 -21.50 20.01
C SER A 2 -13.32 -20.52 19.98
N PRO A 3 -12.50 -20.41 21.05
CA PRO A 3 -11.30 -19.57 21.05
C PRO A 3 -10.36 -19.84 19.87
N VAL A 4 -10.27 -21.10 19.44
CA VAL A 4 -9.45 -21.50 18.28
C VAL A 4 -9.96 -20.84 17.00
N HIS A 5 -11.29 -20.80 16.80
CA HIS A 5 -11.88 -20.16 15.61
C HIS A 5 -11.64 -18.65 15.60
N ALA A 6 -11.67 -17.99 16.76
CA ALA A 6 -11.39 -16.57 16.86
C ALA A 6 -9.93 -16.26 16.49
N VAL A 7 -8.99 -17.08 16.94
CA VAL A 7 -7.57 -16.95 16.59
C VAL A 7 -7.34 -17.15 15.09
N THR A 8 -7.94 -18.19 14.50
CA THR A 8 -7.83 -18.44 13.04
C THR A 8 -8.34 -17.26 12.23
N GLN A 9 -9.48 -16.66 12.59
CA GLN A 9 -10.00 -15.48 11.88
C GLN A 9 -9.04 -14.28 11.95
N VAL A 10 -8.40 -14.06 13.09
CA VAL A 10 -7.41 -12.99 13.25
C VAL A 10 -6.15 -13.30 12.44
N HIS A 11 -5.71 -14.55 12.42
CA HIS A 11 -4.59 -15.00 11.59
C HIS A 11 -4.84 -14.76 10.10
N ASP A 12 -6.00 -15.18 9.58
CA ASP A 12 -6.37 -14.99 8.18
C ASP A 12 -6.42 -13.50 7.81
N LEU A 13 -6.86 -12.65 8.74
CA LEU A 13 -6.88 -11.21 8.56
C LEU A 13 -5.44 -10.63 8.51
N VAL A 14 -4.55 -11.09 9.37
CA VAL A 14 -3.12 -10.71 9.36
C VAL A 14 -2.45 -11.08 8.03
N VAL A 15 -2.71 -12.29 7.52
CA VAL A 15 -2.19 -12.74 6.22
C VAL A 15 -2.69 -11.83 5.09
N ARG A 16 -3.99 -11.52 5.07
CA ARG A 16 -4.58 -10.61 4.06
C ARG A 16 -4.00 -9.19 4.14
N ILE A 17 -3.82 -8.66 5.35
CA ILE A 17 -3.20 -7.35 5.57
C ILE A 17 -1.76 -7.34 5.05
N GLY A 18 -0.98 -8.40 5.32
CA GLY A 18 0.38 -8.55 4.80
C GLY A 18 0.41 -8.45 3.27
N ARG A 19 -0.42 -9.25 2.58
CA ARG A 19 -0.52 -9.23 1.11
C ARG A 19 -0.89 -7.85 0.55
N ILE A 20 -1.82 -7.15 1.19
CA ILE A 20 -2.22 -5.79 0.75
C ILE A 20 -1.07 -4.81 0.95
N HIS A 21 -0.39 -4.86 2.10
CA HIS A 21 0.75 -4.00 2.35
C HIS A 21 1.86 -4.23 1.32
N ASP A 22 2.24 -5.50 1.06
CA ASP A 22 3.24 -5.83 0.05
C ASP A 22 2.87 -5.31 -1.34
N ARG A 23 1.57 -5.35 -1.69
CA ARG A 23 1.08 -4.77 -2.95
C ARG A 23 1.17 -3.24 -2.95
N ARG A 24 0.83 -2.55 -1.86
CA ARG A 24 1.02 -1.09 -1.73
C ARG A 24 2.48 -0.71 -1.89
N CYS A 25 3.41 -1.47 -1.30
CA CYS A 25 4.84 -1.25 -1.42
C CYS A 25 5.33 -1.40 -2.87
N ARG A 26 4.88 -2.43 -3.58
CA ARG A 26 5.18 -2.62 -5.01
C ARG A 26 4.69 -1.47 -5.87
N ILE A 27 3.45 -1.02 -5.64
CA ILE A 27 2.88 0.12 -6.36
C ILE A 27 3.71 1.38 -6.13
N VAL A 28 4.11 1.66 -4.89
CA VAL A 28 4.97 2.81 -4.56
C VAL A 28 6.35 2.72 -5.22
N ALA A 29 6.95 1.53 -5.27
CA ALA A 29 8.21 1.33 -6.00
C ALA A 29 8.04 1.63 -7.50
N GLY A 30 6.94 1.18 -8.11
CA GLY A 30 6.57 1.51 -9.48
C GLY A 30 6.40 3.00 -9.73
N LEU A 31 5.72 3.70 -8.81
CA LEU A 31 5.55 5.16 -8.86
C LEU A 31 6.87 5.91 -8.76
N HIS A 32 7.82 5.46 -7.92
CA HIS A 32 9.17 6.03 -7.88
C HIS A 32 9.88 5.89 -9.23
N VAL A 33 9.79 4.72 -9.87
CA VAL A 33 10.39 4.48 -11.19
C VAL A 33 9.74 5.37 -12.25
N ALA A 34 8.40 5.46 -12.27
CA ALA A 34 7.67 6.33 -13.19
C ALA A 34 8.07 7.81 -13.05
N ASN A 35 8.13 8.32 -11.82
CA ASN A 35 8.56 9.69 -11.57
C ASN A 35 10.01 9.94 -12.00
N ALA A 36 10.92 8.98 -11.77
CA ALA A 36 12.31 9.11 -12.21
C ALA A 36 12.45 9.14 -13.74
N ARG A 37 11.60 8.40 -14.46
CA ARG A 37 11.55 8.44 -15.94
C ARG A 37 11.03 9.78 -16.45
N LEU A 38 9.90 10.25 -15.92
CA LEU A 38 9.33 11.55 -16.27
C LEU A 38 10.31 12.70 -15.98
N GLU A 39 10.98 12.68 -14.84
CA GLU A 39 11.98 13.68 -14.47
C GLU A 39 13.20 13.64 -15.40
N ARG A 40 13.70 12.45 -15.76
CA ARG A 40 14.76 12.30 -16.76
C ARG A 40 14.33 12.91 -18.10
N ARG A 41 13.09 12.67 -18.52
CA ARG A 41 12.59 13.20 -19.79
C ARG A 41 12.50 14.72 -19.78
N ARG A 42 11.97 15.31 -18.71
CA ARG A 42 11.90 16.78 -18.55
C ARG A 42 13.27 17.44 -18.67
N ARG A 43 14.31 16.85 -18.06
CA ARG A 43 15.68 17.34 -18.19
C ARG A 43 16.21 17.27 -19.62
N LEU A 44 15.91 16.19 -20.33
CA LEU A 44 16.27 16.06 -21.75
C LEU A 44 15.56 17.10 -22.63
N ASP A 45 14.31 17.44 -22.33
CA ASP A 45 13.58 18.47 -23.07
C ASP A 45 14.11 19.90 -22.74
N GLU A 46 14.52 20.14 -21.49
CA GLU A 46 15.14 21.41 -21.05
C GLU A 46 16.56 21.59 -21.61
N GLU A 47 17.38 20.54 -21.60
CA GLU A 47 18.74 20.54 -22.15
C GLU A 47 18.73 20.47 -23.69
N GLY A 48 17.75 19.78 -24.28
CA GLY A 48 17.54 19.67 -25.74
C GLY A 48 17.08 20.96 -26.43
N SER A 49 16.76 22.01 -25.66
CA SER A 49 16.60 23.37 -26.18
C SER A 49 17.94 24.08 -26.45
N MET A 50 19.09 23.45 -26.12
CA MET A 50 20.41 23.87 -26.58
C MET A 50 21.19 22.67 -27.13
N THR A 51 21.35 22.67 -28.46
CA THR A 51 22.28 21.87 -29.28
C THR A 51 21.79 20.50 -29.82
N THR A 52 21.46 20.56 -31.12
CA THR A 52 21.83 19.66 -32.25
C THR A 52 21.88 18.14 -32.09
N GLU A 53 21.12 17.50 -32.98
CA GLU A 53 21.33 16.21 -33.67
C GLU A 53 22.48 15.30 -33.19
N GLU A 54 22.12 14.09 -32.75
CA GLU A 54 22.76 12.79 -33.06
C GLU A 54 21.99 11.73 -32.23
N GLY A 55 21.24 10.78 -32.81
CA GLY A 55 21.77 9.66 -33.58
C GLY A 55 22.22 8.52 -32.65
N GLY A 56 21.33 7.63 -32.18
CA GLY A 56 21.82 6.51 -31.36
C GLY A 56 20.85 5.49 -30.76
N LYS A 57 20.57 4.44 -31.55
CA LYS A 57 20.46 3.01 -31.16
C LYS A 57 19.37 2.58 -30.15
N LYS A 58 18.35 1.91 -30.71
CA LYS A 58 17.43 0.99 -30.03
C LYS A 58 18.19 -0.13 -29.32
N ALA A 59 17.90 -0.34 -28.03
CA ALA A 59 18.23 -1.55 -27.30
C ALA A 59 16.94 -2.37 -27.14
N GLU A 60 16.85 -3.41 -27.97
CA GLU A 60 15.85 -4.46 -27.91
C GLU A 60 16.24 -5.41 -26.76
N ASN A 61 15.40 -5.53 -25.74
CA ASN A 61 15.56 -6.56 -24.71
C ASN A 61 14.20 -7.18 -24.42
N THR A 62 13.93 -8.26 -25.14
CA THR A 62 12.78 -9.14 -24.98
C THR A 62 12.98 -9.98 -23.71
N MET A 63 12.22 -9.71 -22.66
CA MET A 63 12.07 -10.64 -21.54
C MET A 63 10.60 -10.98 -21.34
N THR A 64 10.26 -12.23 -21.58
CA THR A 64 8.94 -12.84 -21.40
C THR A 64 8.57 -12.91 -19.91
N PRO A 65 7.37 -12.48 -19.48
CA PRO A 65 6.83 -12.84 -18.18
C PRO A 65 6.02 -14.13 -18.28
N ASP A 66 6.46 -15.09 -17.49
CA ASP A 66 5.77 -16.32 -17.16
C ASP A 66 4.41 -16.02 -16.50
N ARG A 67 3.39 -16.76 -16.91
CA ARG A 67 2.00 -16.60 -16.47
C ARG A 67 1.80 -17.22 -15.08
N LEU A 68 1.37 -16.44 -14.11
CA LEU A 68 0.58 -16.95 -12.98
C LEU A 68 -0.66 -16.08 -12.76
N VAL A 69 -1.70 -16.42 -13.52
CA VAL A 69 -3.11 -16.10 -13.21
C VAL A 69 -3.53 -17.03 -12.07
N GLY A 70 -4.03 -16.46 -10.97
CA GLY A 70 -4.63 -17.26 -9.91
C GLY A 70 -4.83 -16.54 -8.58
N ASP A 71 -5.53 -15.40 -8.56
CA ASP A 71 -6.32 -15.05 -7.38
C ASP A 71 -7.55 -14.22 -7.83
N LEU A 72 -8.55 -14.97 -8.28
CA LEU A 72 -9.91 -14.52 -8.54
C LEU A 72 -10.61 -14.30 -7.18
N MET A 73 -10.58 -13.06 -6.68
CA MET A 73 -11.67 -12.57 -5.83
C MET A 73 -12.49 -11.53 -6.61
N SER A 74 -13.57 -12.10 -7.14
CA SER A 74 -14.77 -11.58 -7.80
C SER A 74 -15.07 -10.07 -7.70
N MET A 75 -15.38 -9.48 -8.87
CA MET A 75 -16.03 -8.17 -9.05
C MET A 75 -17.33 -7.97 -8.23
N ARG A 76 -17.85 -9.02 -7.57
CA ARG A 76 -19.02 -8.96 -6.71
C ARG A 76 -18.77 -8.17 -5.41
N ASP A 77 -17.53 -8.15 -4.91
CA ASP A 77 -17.15 -7.31 -3.76
C ASP A 77 -16.95 -5.84 -4.14
N PHE A 78 -16.71 -5.56 -5.43
CA PHE A 78 -16.59 -4.20 -5.99
C PHE A 78 -17.95 -3.50 -6.15
N LEU A 79 -19.05 -4.26 -6.25
CA LEU A 79 -20.40 -3.73 -6.39
C LEU A 79 -21.11 -3.47 -5.05
N ALA A 80 -20.75 -4.19 -3.97
CA ALA A 80 -21.31 -3.95 -2.64
C ALA A 80 -20.86 -2.62 -2.01
N ILE A 81 -19.72 -2.06 -2.43
CA ILE A 81 -19.28 -0.70 -2.04
C ILE A 81 -20.04 0.37 -2.86
N LYS A 82 -20.67 0.01 -3.98
CA LYS A 82 -21.23 0.94 -4.97
C LYS A 82 -22.71 1.30 -4.74
N GLU A 83 -23.44 0.57 -3.90
CA GLU A 83 -24.87 0.85 -3.65
C GLU A 83 -25.13 1.90 -2.55
N GLY A 84 -24.09 2.51 -1.98
CA GLY A 84 -24.24 3.58 -0.99
C GLY A 84 -23.12 4.61 -1.04
N GLY A 85 -23.14 5.52 -2.03
CA GLY A 85 -22.39 6.77 -1.87
C GLY A 85 -21.93 7.45 -3.16
N LEU A 86 -22.85 8.14 -3.84
CA LEU A 86 -22.58 9.24 -4.77
C LEU A 86 -21.96 10.49 -4.07
N THR A 87 -21.37 10.33 -2.88
CA THR A 87 -21.06 11.44 -1.97
C THR A 87 -19.58 11.73 -1.78
N ASN A 88 -18.63 11.18 -2.57
CA ASN A 88 -17.22 11.42 -2.21
C ASN A 88 -16.16 11.55 -3.31
N THR A 89 -16.53 11.95 -4.52
CA THR A 89 -15.55 12.26 -5.56
C THR A 89 -14.56 13.35 -5.15
N GLN A 90 -15.03 14.32 -4.35
CA GLN A 90 -14.21 15.44 -3.87
C GLN A 90 -13.21 15.03 -2.79
N GLN A 91 -13.60 14.27 -1.76
CA GLN A 91 -12.64 13.79 -0.76
C GLN A 91 -11.63 12.82 -1.35
N HIS A 92 -12.02 12.00 -2.34
CA HIS A 92 -11.06 11.15 -3.06
C HIS A 92 -9.99 11.98 -3.80
N LYS A 93 -10.39 13.08 -4.43
CA LYS A 93 -9.45 13.99 -5.11
C LYS A 93 -8.50 14.66 -4.11
N GLU A 94 -9.03 15.18 -3.00
CA GLU A 94 -8.22 15.78 -1.93
C GLU A 94 -7.22 14.78 -1.33
N HIS A 95 -7.64 13.52 -1.16
CA HIS A 95 -6.75 12.44 -0.71
C HIS A 95 -5.64 12.14 -1.73
N MET A 96 -5.96 12.07 -3.02
CA MET A 96 -4.96 11.89 -4.07
C MET A 96 -3.95 13.03 -4.12
N ASP A 97 -4.42 14.28 -4.09
CA ASP A 97 -3.56 15.47 -4.11
C ASP A 97 -2.63 15.50 -2.89
N ARG A 98 -3.16 15.16 -1.70
CA ARG A 98 -2.33 14.99 -0.50
C ARG A 98 -1.27 13.90 -0.69
N LEU A 99 -1.62 12.73 -1.21
CA LEU A 99 -0.64 11.65 -1.39
C LEU A 99 0.44 11.99 -2.42
N LYS A 100 0.09 12.69 -3.50
CA LYS A 100 1.06 13.17 -4.49
C LYS A 100 2.08 14.14 -3.90
N SER A 101 1.71 14.87 -2.83
CA SER A 101 2.64 15.76 -2.12
C SER A 101 3.63 15.01 -1.22
N LEU A 102 3.39 13.73 -0.92
CA LEU A 102 4.25 12.91 -0.08
C LEU A 102 5.25 12.12 -0.93
N ASN A 103 6.53 12.14 -0.54
CA ASN A 103 7.59 11.39 -1.21
C ASN A 103 7.37 9.87 -1.22
N ASN A 104 6.59 9.33 -0.28
CA ASN A 104 6.31 7.90 -0.13
C ASN A 104 4.86 7.52 -0.49
N TRP A 105 4.07 8.46 -1.03
CA TRP A 105 2.62 8.30 -1.27
C TRP A 105 1.84 7.69 -0.10
N GLY A 106 2.24 8.01 1.13
CA GLY A 106 1.57 7.55 2.34
C GLY A 106 1.85 6.09 2.73
N VAL A 107 2.82 5.42 2.12
CA VAL A 107 3.27 4.08 2.54
C VAL A 107 4.54 4.19 3.37
N ASN A 108 4.40 4.04 4.68
CA ASN A 108 5.54 3.92 5.59
C ASN A 108 6.06 2.49 5.62
N HIS A 109 7.37 2.37 5.79
CA HIS A 109 8.09 1.09 5.89
C HIS A 109 7.99 0.19 4.64
N CYS A 110 7.95 0.76 3.42
CA CYS A 110 7.97 -0.02 2.17
C CYS A 110 9.11 -1.04 2.04
N LEU A 111 10.21 -0.83 2.77
CA LEU A 111 11.42 -1.66 2.72
C LEU A 111 11.43 -2.80 3.74
N SER A 112 10.39 -2.95 4.57
CA SER A 112 10.34 -3.96 5.62
C SER A 112 8.99 -4.65 5.64
N SER A 113 8.97 -5.97 5.81
CA SER A 113 7.70 -6.68 5.94
C SER A 113 7.04 -6.34 7.28
N LEU A 114 5.69 -6.31 7.30
CA LEU A 114 4.95 -6.10 8.56
C LEU A 114 5.27 -7.19 9.60
N LYS A 115 5.62 -8.40 9.14
CA LYS A 115 5.99 -9.51 10.01
C LYS A 115 7.30 -9.20 10.74
N ASP A 116 8.32 -8.72 10.04
CA ASP A 116 9.61 -8.40 10.64
C ASP A 116 9.48 -7.23 11.62
N LEU A 117 8.75 -6.18 11.22
CA LEU A 117 8.43 -5.05 12.10
C LEU A 117 7.67 -5.50 13.36
N ASN A 118 6.79 -6.49 13.23
CA ASN A 118 6.08 -7.04 14.37
C ASN A 118 6.98 -7.86 15.29
N MET A 119 7.92 -8.64 14.76
CA MET A 119 8.87 -9.38 15.59
C MET A 119 9.74 -8.43 16.42
N ASP A 120 10.17 -7.32 15.82
CA ASP A 120 10.89 -6.28 16.55
C ASP A 120 10.02 -5.59 17.60
N MET A 121 8.76 -5.28 17.27
CA MET A 121 7.79 -4.72 18.21
C MET A 121 7.55 -5.67 19.39
N VAL A 122 7.32 -6.95 19.13
CA VAL A 122 7.13 -7.98 20.16
C VAL A 122 8.36 -8.05 21.07
N ARG A 123 9.57 -8.08 20.51
CA ARG A 123 10.82 -8.12 21.29
C ARG A 123 10.99 -6.88 22.17
N ASN A 124 10.69 -5.70 21.63
CA ASN A 124 10.85 -4.44 22.35
C ASN A 124 9.77 -4.23 23.41
N MET A 125 8.56 -4.74 23.19
CA MET A 125 7.45 -4.60 24.13
C MET A 125 7.44 -5.67 25.20
N ALA A 126 7.99 -6.86 24.94
CA ALA A 126 7.96 -7.98 25.89
C ALA A 126 8.40 -7.64 27.33
N PRO A 127 9.44 -6.81 27.57
CA PRO A 127 9.86 -6.44 28.93
C PRO A 127 8.81 -5.66 29.74
N PHE A 128 7.86 -5.00 29.07
CA PHE A 128 6.83 -4.17 29.72
C PHE A 128 5.56 -4.95 30.08
N TYR A 129 5.47 -6.23 29.71
CA TYR A 129 4.32 -7.08 29.95
C TYR A 129 4.69 -8.30 30.81
N SER A 130 3.72 -8.81 31.56
CA SER A 130 3.91 -10.05 32.32
C SER A 130 4.16 -11.25 31.41
N VAL A 131 4.96 -12.21 31.85
CA VAL A 131 5.24 -13.47 31.11
C VAL A 131 3.95 -14.23 30.76
N LYS A 132 2.96 -14.24 31.67
CA LYS A 132 1.64 -14.86 31.44
C LYS A 132 0.84 -14.18 30.32
N PHE A 133 1.10 -12.90 30.06
CA PHE A 133 0.46 -12.17 28.99
C PHE A 133 1.19 -12.38 27.67
N THR A 134 2.52 -12.27 27.67
CA THR A 134 3.35 -12.44 26.47
C THR A 134 3.33 -13.87 25.92
N SER A 135 3.07 -14.87 26.78
CA SER A 135 2.91 -16.27 26.36
C SER A 135 1.60 -16.57 25.62
N ARG A 136 0.66 -15.60 25.55
CA ARG A 136 -0.61 -15.78 24.84
C ARG A 136 -0.39 -15.58 23.36
N GLU A 137 -0.97 -16.44 22.52
CA GLU A 137 -0.92 -16.27 21.07
C GLU A 137 -1.50 -14.91 20.63
N MET A 138 -2.52 -14.42 21.33
CA MET A 138 -3.13 -13.11 21.08
C MET A 138 -2.19 -11.92 21.26
N PHE A 139 -1.12 -12.06 22.05
CA PHE A 139 -0.13 -10.99 22.23
C PHE A 139 0.55 -10.62 20.91
N TYR A 140 0.89 -11.63 20.10
CA TYR A 140 1.49 -11.41 18.78
C TYR A 140 0.55 -10.59 17.87
N TYR A 141 -0.73 -10.94 17.83
CA TYR A 141 -1.72 -10.25 17.00
C TYR A 141 -2.07 -8.86 17.52
N GLU A 142 -2.04 -8.68 18.84
CA GLU A 142 -2.20 -7.37 19.45
C GLU A 142 -1.05 -6.43 19.06
N MET A 143 0.19 -6.88 19.16
CA MET A 143 1.34 -6.10 18.67
C MET A 143 1.24 -5.84 17.17
N PHE A 144 0.85 -6.84 16.39
CA PHE A 144 0.71 -6.71 14.94
C PHE A 144 -0.30 -5.62 14.59
N SER A 145 -1.43 -5.55 15.30
CA SER A 145 -2.43 -4.51 15.08
C SER A 145 -1.86 -3.09 15.21
N PHE A 146 -0.96 -2.84 16.17
CA PHE A 146 -0.32 -1.52 16.30
C PHE A 146 0.69 -1.25 15.18
N VAL A 147 1.42 -2.28 14.73
CA VAL A 147 2.35 -2.16 13.59
C VAL A 147 1.61 -1.80 12.30
N VAL A 148 0.45 -2.41 12.05
CA VAL A 148 -0.39 -2.09 10.89
C VAL A 148 -0.83 -0.63 10.91
N TRP A 149 -1.27 -0.11 12.06
CA TRP A 149 -1.65 1.30 12.20
C TRP A 149 -0.45 2.25 12.07
N LYS A 150 0.74 1.84 12.53
CA LYS A 150 1.98 2.58 12.29
C LYS A 150 2.31 2.66 10.80
N ALA A 151 2.12 1.58 10.05
CA ALA A 151 2.31 1.55 8.58
C ALA A 151 1.26 2.39 7.82
N LEU A 152 0.14 2.73 8.47
CA LEU A 152 -0.90 3.61 7.94
C LEU A 152 -0.73 5.08 8.35
N LYS A 153 0.25 5.44 9.19
CA LYS A 153 0.36 6.76 9.82
C LYS A 153 0.24 7.95 8.86
N ASP A 154 0.83 7.87 7.66
CA ASP A 154 0.83 8.99 6.70
C ASP A 154 -0.43 9.04 5.85
N TYR A 155 -1.21 7.94 5.82
CA TYR A 155 -2.47 7.84 5.09
C TYR A 155 -3.68 8.08 6.00
N ALA A 156 -3.74 7.39 7.15
CA ALA A 156 -4.86 7.44 8.06
C ALA A 156 -5.05 8.84 8.67
N VAL A 157 -6.31 9.23 8.85
CA VAL A 157 -6.66 10.49 9.52
C VAL A 157 -6.43 10.31 11.03
N PRO A 158 -5.96 11.34 11.77
CA PRO A 158 -5.75 11.21 13.22
C PRO A 158 -6.97 10.71 14.00
N VAL A 159 -8.18 11.04 13.55
CA VAL A 159 -9.44 10.55 14.12
C VAL A 159 -9.56 9.03 13.99
N ASP A 160 -9.21 8.46 12.83
CA ASP A 160 -9.21 7.01 12.62
C ASP A 160 -8.22 6.31 13.56
N VAL A 161 -7.03 6.89 13.74
CA VAL A 161 -6.01 6.35 14.65
C VAL A 161 -6.47 6.44 16.10
N ALA A 162 -7.07 7.56 16.52
CA ALA A 162 -7.61 7.71 17.86
C ALA A 162 -8.72 6.69 18.13
N GLN A 163 -9.62 6.47 17.17
CA GLN A 163 -10.65 5.45 17.25
C GLN A 163 -10.04 4.04 17.31
N ALA A 164 -9.00 3.78 16.51
CA ALA A 164 -8.28 2.50 16.49
C ALA A 164 -7.73 2.10 17.88
N LEU A 165 -7.20 3.08 18.61
CA LEU A 165 -6.65 2.91 19.94
C LEU A 165 -7.72 2.62 21.01
N GLN A 166 -8.97 3.03 20.77
CA GLN A 166 -10.09 2.77 21.69
C GLN A 166 -10.66 1.35 21.55
N TYR A 167 -10.42 0.66 20.43
CA TYR A 167 -10.86 -0.73 20.28
C TYR A 167 -10.11 -1.65 21.24
N ARG A 168 -10.88 -2.41 22.02
CA ARG A 168 -10.38 -3.44 22.96
C ARG A 168 -9.94 -4.71 22.25
N SER A 169 -10.56 -5.04 21.11
CA SER A 169 -10.25 -6.24 20.32
C SER A 169 -9.22 -5.91 19.25
N CYS A 170 -8.11 -6.64 19.22
CA CYS A 170 -7.14 -6.53 18.13
C CYS A 170 -7.75 -6.94 16.80
N GLY A 171 -8.71 -7.88 16.79
CA GLY A 171 -9.43 -8.30 15.59
C GLY A 171 -10.22 -7.14 14.96
N ASP A 172 -10.94 -6.37 15.76
CA ASP A 172 -11.72 -5.23 15.25
C ASP A 172 -10.79 -4.10 14.78
N ARG A 173 -9.71 -3.86 15.54
CA ARG A 173 -8.66 -2.92 15.14
C ARG A 173 -8.02 -3.30 13.80
N LEU A 174 -7.79 -4.59 13.56
CA LEU A 174 -7.22 -5.11 12.31
C LEU A 174 -8.22 -5.04 11.16
N LYS A 175 -9.52 -5.25 11.38
CA LYS A 175 -10.54 -5.16 10.31
C LYS A 175 -10.60 -3.76 9.73
N ILE A 176 -10.65 -2.74 10.59
CA ILE A 176 -10.68 -1.35 10.16
C ILE A 176 -9.36 -0.97 9.48
N ALA A 177 -8.24 -1.46 10.01
CA ALA A 177 -6.94 -1.22 9.38
C ALA A 177 -6.86 -1.86 7.97
N TYR A 178 -7.43 -3.05 7.81
CA TYR A 178 -7.54 -3.72 6.51
C TYR A 178 -8.36 -2.88 5.51
N GLU A 179 -9.52 -2.38 5.93
CA GLU A 179 -10.35 -1.50 5.10
C GLU A 179 -9.59 -0.23 4.68
N LYS A 180 -8.89 0.42 5.62
CA LYS A 180 -8.07 1.60 5.32
C LYS A 180 -6.89 1.30 4.40
N MET A 181 -6.24 0.13 4.55
CA MET A 181 -5.18 -0.30 3.63
C MET A 181 -5.72 -0.60 2.23
N LEU A 182 -6.91 -1.20 2.13
CA LEU A 182 -7.56 -1.48 0.87
C LEU A 182 -7.95 -0.19 0.15
N ASP A 183 -8.56 0.76 0.87
CA ASP A 183 -8.88 2.09 0.37
C ASP A 183 -7.62 2.80 -0.14
N HIS A 184 -6.54 2.81 0.65
CA HIS A 184 -5.26 3.39 0.20
C HIS A 184 -4.73 2.72 -1.07
N ARG A 185 -4.80 1.39 -1.16
CA ARG A 185 -4.36 0.66 -2.36
C ARG A 185 -5.13 1.12 -3.60
N LEU A 186 -6.45 1.26 -3.51
CA LEU A 186 -7.28 1.71 -4.62
C LEU A 186 -6.93 3.14 -5.04
N VAL A 187 -6.62 4.01 -4.08
CA VAL A 187 -6.16 5.37 -4.37
C VAL A 187 -4.79 5.36 -5.07
N LEU A 188 -3.86 4.51 -4.62
CA LEU A 188 -2.56 4.35 -5.28
C LEU A 188 -2.70 3.82 -6.71
N GLU A 189 -3.56 2.83 -6.95
CA GLU A 189 -3.81 2.28 -8.29
C GLU A 189 -4.28 3.38 -9.26
N ARG A 190 -5.17 4.28 -8.82
CA ARG A 190 -5.58 5.45 -9.63
C ARG A 190 -4.43 6.43 -9.91
N ILE A 191 -3.58 6.70 -8.92
CA ILE A 191 -2.40 7.56 -9.13
C ILE A 191 -1.48 6.95 -10.19
N VAL A 192 -1.38 5.62 -10.23
CA VAL A 192 -0.54 4.98 -11.24
C VAL A 192 -1.19 4.98 -12.62
N GLU A 193 -2.50 4.86 -12.73
CA GLU A 193 -3.22 5.09 -14.00
C GLU A 193 -2.93 6.49 -14.55
N GLU A 194 -2.99 7.53 -13.70
CA GLU A 194 -2.65 8.91 -14.11
C GLU A 194 -1.18 9.03 -14.55
N LYS A 195 -0.25 8.42 -13.80
CA LYS A 195 1.19 8.46 -14.14
C LYS A 195 1.53 7.66 -15.39
N SER A 196 0.84 6.55 -15.61
CA SER A 196 0.94 5.76 -16.83
C SER A 196 0.52 6.59 -18.04
N GLN A 197 -0.60 7.32 -17.93
CA GLN A 197 -1.04 8.23 -18.98
C GLN A 197 -0.02 9.35 -19.24
N GLU A 198 0.54 9.97 -18.18
CA GLU A 198 1.60 10.98 -18.33
C GLU A 198 2.82 10.43 -19.09
N LEU A 199 3.25 9.19 -18.82
CA LEU A 199 4.37 8.56 -19.54
C LEU A 199 4.05 8.32 -21.02
N VAL A 200 2.84 7.86 -21.31
CA VAL A 200 2.35 7.66 -22.69
C VAL A 200 2.33 8.99 -23.45
N ASP A 201 1.84 10.06 -22.82
CA ASP A 201 1.78 11.39 -23.40
C ASP A 201 3.19 11.96 -23.69
N CYS A 202 4.20 11.57 -22.89
CA CYS A 202 5.61 11.89 -23.13
C CYS A 202 6.30 10.99 -24.18
N GLY A 203 5.59 10.03 -24.76
CA GLY A 203 6.13 9.11 -25.76
C GLY A 203 7.02 8.01 -25.19
N GLU A 204 6.98 7.76 -23.87
CA GLU A 204 7.58 6.55 -23.29
C GLU A 204 6.62 5.36 -23.43
N GLU A 205 7.16 4.20 -23.80
CA GLU A 205 6.37 2.96 -23.79
C GLU A 205 5.99 2.61 -22.35
N CYS A 206 4.70 2.44 -22.11
CA CYS A 206 4.19 2.04 -20.81
C CYS A 206 4.55 0.56 -20.57
N VAL A 207 5.72 0.31 -19.97
CA VAL A 207 6.07 -1.01 -19.45
C VAL A 207 5.50 -1.11 -18.04
N ASP A 208 4.69 -2.16 -17.79
CA ASP A 208 3.97 -2.46 -16.54
C ASP A 208 4.62 -1.83 -15.29
N LEU A 209 3.90 -0.89 -14.68
CA LEU A 209 4.37 -0.17 -13.50
C LEU A 209 4.13 -0.96 -12.19
N TRP A 210 3.50 -2.16 -12.22
CA TRP A 210 3.26 -2.99 -11.02
C TRP A 210 2.95 -4.46 -11.30
#